data_AF-A0A355UCY0-F1
#
_entry.id   AF-A0A355UCY0-F1
#
_cell.length_a   1.000
_cell.length_b   1.000
_cell.length_c   1.000
_cell.angle_alpha   90.00
_cell.angle_beta   90.00
_cell.angle_gamma   90.00
#
_symmetry.space_group_name_H-M   'P 1'
#
loop_
_entity.id
_entity.type
_entity.pdbx_description
1 polymer ?
#
loop_
_entity_poly.entity_id
_entity_poly.type
_entity_poly.pdbx_seq_one_letter_code
_entity_poly.pdbx_strand_id
1 'polypeptide(L)'
;KADSTFTLNSILALNIKLPEECYTRIIEVMNTNGSANTVADNSDEFIYNAMAEYLDDKKLNKAIENTASTGEIKPQGNLDRNIFISKMAIAYVPSKRQFITTEPIQIATINGNQVNKTINAKIVITKRRSTARYTLYFEVSKYDWFYIDYYLGSVTVASTDKEFNEIIKEKGPKMTNGKFRIRTASPRSVANFLTKLDIED
;
A
#
# COMPACT_ATOMS: atom_id res chain seq x y z
N LYS A 1 27.51 4.24 12.81
CA LYS A 1 26.63 3.78 13.92
C LYS A 1 26.26 4.97 14.80
N ALA A 2 25.11 5.58 14.51
CA ALA A 2 24.30 6.32 15.47
C ALA A 2 22.90 5.69 15.32
N ASP A 3 22.58 4.85 16.29
CA ASP A 3 21.70 3.68 16.21
C ASP A 3 20.26 4.04 16.62
N SER A 4 19.71 5.09 16.00
CA SER A 4 18.36 5.57 16.33
C SER A 4 17.40 5.32 15.17
N THR A 5 17.40 4.09 14.67
CA THR A 5 16.26 3.51 13.96
C THR A 5 15.21 3.15 15.00
N PHE A 6 14.05 3.79 14.95
CA PHE A 6 12.88 3.32 15.69
C PHE A 6 11.90 2.68 14.70
N THR A 7 11.38 1.54 15.09
CA THR A 7 10.42 0.75 14.31
C THR A 7 9.02 0.96 14.88
N LEU A 8 8.05 1.17 14.00
CA LEU A 8 6.65 1.27 14.33
C LEU A 8 5.91 0.11 13.68
N ASN A 9 5.16 -0.66 14.47
CA ASN A 9 4.13 -1.53 13.95
C ASN A 9 2.86 -0.69 13.78
N SER A 10 2.23 -0.78 12.61
CA SER A 10 1.08 0.07 12.27
C SER A 10 0.13 -0.63 11.30
N ILE A 11 -1.11 -0.12 11.27
CA ILE A 11 -2.06 -0.33 10.18
C ILE A 11 -2.03 0.89 9.27
N LEU A 12 -2.40 0.72 8.00
CA LEU A 12 -2.48 1.83 7.05
C LEU A 12 -3.72 1.70 6.17
N ALA A 13 -4.64 2.66 6.33
CA ALA A 13 -5.80 2.84 5.46
C ALA A 13 -5.61 4.11 4.63
N LEU A 14 -5.61 4.01 3.30
CA LEU A 14 -5.43 5.16 2.43
C LEU A 14 -6.30 5.14 1.18
N ASN A 15 -6.68 6.33 0.73
CA ASN A 15 -7.30 6.55 -0.57
C ASN A 15 -6.24 7.06 -1.55
N ILE A 16 -6.14 6.42 -2.71
CA ILE A 16 -5.35 6.92 -3.83
C ILE A 16 -6.34 7.20 -4.96
N LYS A 17 -6.29 8.40 -5.54
CA LYS A 17 -7.16 8.68 -6.67
C LYS A 17 -6.59 8.02 -7.93
N LEU A 18 -7.19 6.90 -8.34
CA LEU A 18 -6.92 6.13 -9.56
C LEU A 18 -8.26 5.77 -10.24
N PRO A 19 -8.27 5.41 -11.53
CA PRO A 19 -9.43 4.77 -12.15
C PRO A 19 -9.84 3.51 -11.37
N GLU A 20 -11.15 3.26 -11.21
CA GLU A 20 -11.64 2.10 -10.45
C GLU A 20 -11.13 0.77 -11.03
N GLU A 21 -11.01 0.69 -12.35
CA GLU A 21 -10.52 -0.53 -13.01
C GLU A 21 -9.06 -0.84 -12.67
N CYS A 22 -8.26 0.16 -12.28
CA CYS A 22 -6.90 -0.09 -11.80
C CYS A 22 -6.90 -0.92 -10.51
N TYR A 23 -7.87 -0.70 -9.61
CA TYR A 23 -8.00 -1.49 -8.39
C TYR A 23 -8.44 -2.92 -8.69
N THR A 24 -9.36 -3.10 -9.64
CA THR A 24 -9.74 -4.42 -10.14
C THR A 24 -8.53 -5.19 -10.65
N ARG A 25 -7.68 -4.56 -11.48
CA ARG A 25 -6.44 -5.17 -11.97
C ARG A 25 -5.46 -5.53 -10.85
N ILE A 26 -5.30 -4.66 -9.85
CA ILE A 26 -4.44 -4.96 -8.69
C ILE A 26 -4.96 -6.21 -7.95
N ILE A 27 -6.26 -6.28 -7.67
CA ILE A 27 -6.90 -7.41 -6.97
C ILE A 27 -6.73 -8.70 -7.79
N GLU A 28 -7.01 -8.64 -9.09
CA GLU A 28 -6.87 -9.79 -10.00
C GLU A 28 -5.44 -10.34 -9.96
N VAL A 29 -4.43 -9.50 -10.17
CA VAL A 29 -3.02 -9.92 -10.16
C VAL A 29 -2.61 -10.45 -8.78
N MET A 30 -3.05 -9.83 -7.69
CA MET A 30 -2.80 -10.33 -6.32
C MET A 30 -3.39 -11.72 -6.10
N ASN A 31 -4.60 -11.98 -6.61
CA ASN A 31 -5.28 -13.25 -6.44
C ASN A 31 -4.72 -14.35 -7.34
N THR A 32 -4.41 -14.04 -8.61
CA THR A 32 -3.91 -15.03 -9.58
C THR A 32 -2.43 -15.30 -9.38
N ASN A 33 -1.61 -14.26 -9.38
CA ASN A 33 -0.15 -14.37 -9.43
C ASN A 33 0.47 -14.34 -8.02
N GLY A 34 -0.24 -13.77 -7.05
CA GLY A 34 0.11 -13.82 -5.62
C GLY A 34 -0.51 -15.02 -4.88
N SER A 35 -0.95 -16.06 -5.58
CA SER A 35 -1.55 -17.26 -4.97
C SER A 35 -0.58 -18.02 -4.05
N ALA A 36 0.72 -17.97 -4.35
CA ALA A 36 1.78 -18.56 -3.52
C ALA A 36 2.18 -17.71 -2.29
N ASN A 37 1.67 -16.48 -2.18
CA ASN A 37 1.93 -15.63 -1.02
C ASN A 37 1.20 -16.14 0.21
N THR A 38 1.81 -15.94 1.38
CA THR A 38 1.19 -16.37 2.64
C THR A 38 -0.08 -15.58 2.91
N VAL A 39 -1.07 -16.25 3.51
CA VAL A 39 -2.31 -15.62 3.93
C VAL A 39 -2.01 -14.61 5.05
N ALA A 40 -2.70 -13.47 5.05
CA ALA A 40 -2.61 -12.48 6.12
C ALA A 40 -3.20 -13.05 7.42
N ASP A 41 -2.46 -12.96 8.52
CA ASP A 41 -2.97 -13.24 9.86
C ASP A 41 -3.69 -12.00 10.41
N ASN A 42 -4.89 -11.78 9.87
CA ASN A 42 -5.75 -10.68 10.27
C ASN A 42 -6.36 -10.87 11.67
N SER A 43 -6.22 -12.04 12.30
CA SER A 43 -6.71 -12.32 13.65
C SER A 43 -5.75 -11.89 14.76
N ASP A 44 -4.57 -11.39 14.39
CA ASP A 44 -3.55 -10.91 15.32
C ASP A 44 -4.07 -9.80 16.26
N GLU A 45 -3.76 -9.93 17.54
CA GLU A 45 -4.18 -9.01 18.61
C GLU A 45 -3.73 -7.56 18.35
N PHE A 46 -2.56 -7.36 17.76
CA PHE A 46 -2.08 -6.04 17.36
C PHE A 46 -3.06 -5.36 16.40
N ILE A 47 -3.58 -6.12 15.42
CA ILE A 47 -4.49 -5.60 14.39
C ILE A 47 -5.81 -5.19 15.04
N TYR A 48 -6.34 -6.02 15.93
CA TYR A 48 -7.54 -5.70 16.72
C TYR A 48 -7.36 -4.39 17.50
N ASN A 49 -6.28 -4.29 18.28
CA ASN A 49 -6.00 -3.12 19.12
C ASN A 49 -5.80 -1.85 18.27
N ALA A 50 -5.05 -1.95 17.16
CA ALA A 50 -4.84 -0.83 16.26
C ALA A 50 -6.14 -0.38 15.58
N MET A 51 -7.05 -1.29 15.22
CA MET A 51 -8.35 -0.94 14.67
C MET A 51 -9.25 -0.26 15.70
N ALA A 52 -9.17 -0.68 16.97
CA ALA A 52 -9.94 -0.10 18.08
C ALA A 52 -9.59 1.37 18.35
N GLU A 53 -8.38 1.83 17.99
CA GLU A 53 -8.02 3.25 18.09
C GLU A 53 -8.81 4.15 17.11
N TYR A 54 -9.35 3.58 16.02
CA TYR A 54 -10.04 4.33 14.97
C TYR A 54 -11.55 4.08 14.91
N LEU A 55 -12.04 3.02 15.57
CA LEU A 55 -13.42 2.55 15.49
C LEU A 55 -14.07 2.51 16.87
N ASP A 56 -15.34 2.89 16.94
CA ASP A 56 -16.18 2.56 18.09
C ASP A 56 -16.46 1.05 18.16
N ASP A 57 -16.83 0.54 19.33
CA ASP A 57 -17.06 -0.89 19.59
C ASP A 57 -18.01 -1.54 18.58
N LYS A 58 -19.07 -0.83 18.18
CA LYS A 58 -20.06 -1.35 17.22
C LYS A 58 -19.43 -1.57 15.85
N LYS A 59 -18.65 -0.60 15.36
CA LYS A 59 -17.93 -0.70 14.09
C LYS A 59 -16.80 -1.72 14.19
N LEU A 60 -16.08 -1.76 15.30
CA LEU A 60 -15.01 -2.73 15.53
C LEU A 60 -15.55 -4.16 15.46
N ASN A 61 -16.61 -4.48 16.21
CA ASN A 61 -17.24 -5.80 16.21
C ASN A 61 -17.71 -6.21 14.81
N LYS A 62 -18.28 -5.28 14.04
CA LYS A 62 -18.67 -5.53 12.65
C LYS A 62 -17.45 -5.76 11.74
N ALA A 63 -16.35 -5.06 12.00
CA ALA A 63 -15.14 -5.18 11.20
C ALA A 63 -14.47 -6.54 11.36
N ILE A 64 -14.48 -7.10 12.58
CA ILE A 64 -13.82 -8.36 12.91
C ILE A 64 -14.74 -9.59 12.89
N GLU A 65 -16.02 -9.41 12.55
CA GLU A 65 -17.07 -10.44 12.60
C GLU A 65 -16.67 -11.75 11.89
N ASN A 66 -15.98 -11.63 10.75
CA ASN A 66 -15.57 -12.76 9.93
C ASN A 66 -14.11 -13.19 10.17
N THR A 67 -13.35 -12.45 10.96
CA THR A 67 -11.90 -12.62 11.01
C THR A 67 -11.50 -13.97 11.58
N ALA A 68 -12.22 -14.45 12.60
CA ALA A 68 -11.94 -15.76 13.20
C ALA A 68 -12.27 -16.95 12.29
N SER A 69 -13.19 -16.79 11.33
CA SER A 69 -13.67 -17.90 10.48
C SER A 69 -13.03 -17.92 9.10
N THR A 70 -12.85 -16.75 8.46
CA THR A 70 -12.33 -16.64 7.09
C THR A 70 -11.03 -15.85 7.01
N GLY A 71 -10.57 -15.25 8.11
CA GLY A 71 -9.45 -14.30 8.10
C GLY A 71 -9.81 -12.96 7.44
N GLU A 72 -11.08 -12.73 7.10
CA GLU A 72 -11.52 -11.51 6.43
C GLU A 72 -11.77 -10.39 7.43
N ILE A 73 -11.33 -9.19 7.09
CA ILE A 73 -11.71 -7.96 7.78
C ILE A 73 -12.72 -7.22 6.90
N LYS A 74 -13.82 -6.76 7.48
CA LYS A 74 -14.79 -5.87 6.82
C LYS A 74 -14.52 -4.42 7.24
N PRO A 75 -13.67 -3.64 6.55
CA PRO A 75 -13.28 -2.32 7.01
C PRO A 75 -14.50 -1.43 7.26
N GLN A 76 -14.45 -0.61 8.32
CA GLN A 76 -15.53 0.31 8.69
C GLN A 76 -14.99 1.74 8.81
N GLY A 77 -15.86 2.73 8.63
CA GLY A 77 -15.59 4.12 9.00
C GLY A 77 -14.29 4.69 8.42
N ASN A 78 -13.31 4.95 9.29
CA ASN A 78 -12.02 5.52 8.87
C ASN A 78 -11.08 4.52 8.19
N LEU A 79 -11.30 3.23 8.38
CA LEU A 79 -10.49 2.15 7.81
C LEU A 79 -11.02 1.70 6.44
N ASP A 80 -12.28 2.02 6.12
CA ASP A 80 -12.88 1.76 4.82
C ASP A 80 -12.34 2.74 3.77
N ARG A 81 -11.21 2.34 3.16
CA ARG A 81 -10.42 3.11 2.22
C ARG A 81 -10.00 2.24 1.04
N ASN A 82 -9.54 2.85 -0.06
CA ASN A 82 -9.18 2.13 -1.27
C ASN A 82 -8.16 1.02 -1.04
N ILE A 83 -7.22 1.22 -0.11
CA ILE A 83 -6.26 0.20 0.30
C ILE A 83 -6.24 0.17 1.83
N PHE A 84 -6.44 -1.02 2.40
CA PHE A 84 -6.26 -1.27 3.82
C PHE A 84 -5.20 -2.35 4.05
N ILE A 85 -4.08 -1.89 4.61
CA ILE A 85 -2.96 -2.72 5.08
C ILE A 85 -3.19 -2.95 6.58
N SER A 86 -3.50 -4.20 6.92
CA SER A 86 -3.84 -4.60 8.29
C SER A 86 -2.61 -4.77 9.17
N LYS A 87 -1.41 -4.95 8.60
CA LYS A 87 -0.16 -4.99 9.37
C LYS A 87 1.02 -4.55 8.52
N MET A 88 1.81 -3.60 9.03
CA MET A 88 3.12 -3.25 8.48
C MET A 88 4.08 -2.80 9.59
N ALA A 89 5.37 -3.13 9.42
CA ALA A 89 6.46 -2.58 10.22
C ALA A 89 7.20 -1.51 9.40
N ILE A 90 7.39 -0.33 9.98
CA ILE A 90 8.05 0.80 9.31
C ILE A 90 9.13 1.40 10.22
N ALA A 91 10.35 1.54 9.70
CA ALA A 91 11.46 2.14 10.43
C ALA A 91 11.77 3.55 9.91
N TYR A 92 12.04 4.48 10.83
CA TYR A 92 12.61 5.77 10.46
C TYR A 92 14.12 5.66 10.25
N VAL A 93 14.60 6.05 9.07
CA VAL A 93 16.01 6.12 8.70
C VAL A 93 16.45 7.59 8.67
N PRO A 94 17.15 8.09 9.71
CA PRO A 94 17.48 9.51 9.84
C PRO A 94 18.37 10.05 8.72
N SER A 95 19.35 9.25 8.26
CA SER A 95 20.26 9.62 7.16
C SER A 95 19.53 9.94 5.86
N LYS A 96 18.43 9.23 5.60
CA LYS A 96 17.56 9.42 4.43
C LYS A 96 16.39 10.36 4.69
N ARG A 97 16.10 10.67 5.96
CA ARG A 97 14.87 11.35 6.40
C ARG A 97 13.62 10.66 5.89
N GLN A 98 13.62 9.33 5.93
CA GLN A 98 12.59 8.48 5.36
C GLN A 98 12.02 7.53 6.41
N PHE A 99 10.73 7.25 6.32
CA PHE A 99 10.17 6.04 6.90
C PHE A 99 10.12 4.97 5.81
N ILE A 100 10.59 3.75 6.10
CA ILE A 100 10.75 2.67 5.12
C ILE A 100 10.20 1.38 5.75
N THR A 101 9.39 0.63 5.01
CA THR A 101 8.94 -0.69 5.45
C THR A 101 10.11 -1.66 5.57
N THR A 102 10.16 -2.38 6.69
CA THR A 102 11.27 -3.31 7.01
C THR A 102 10.89 -4.76 6.81
N GLU A 103 9.60 -5.06 6.74
CA GLU A 103 9.05 -6.42 6.63
C GLU A 103 7.98 -6.47 5.53
N PRO A 104 7.63 -7.68 5.06
CA PRO A 104 6.42 -7.87 4.27
C PRO A 104 5.18 -7.28 4.97
N ILE A 105 4.24 -6.79 4.17
CA ILE A 105 3.02 -6.17 4.68
C ILE A 105 1.83 -7.12 4.51
N GLN A 106 0.83 -7.01 5.38
CA GLN A 106 -0.44 -7.71 5.24
C GLN A 106 -1.49 -6.78 4.64
N ILE A 107 -2.00 -7.13 3.46
CA ILE A 107 -3.10 -6.42 2.80
C ILE A 107 -4.39 -7.16 3.12
N ALA A 108 -5.31 -6.51 3.82
CA ALA A 108 -6.63 -7.05 4.11
C ALA A 108 -7.56 -6.83 2.91
N THR A 109 -7.76 -5.57 2.51
CA THR A 109 -8.71 -5.24 1.44
C THR A 109 -8.20 -4.20 0.47
N ILE A 110 -8.67 -4.30 -0.77
CA ILE A 110 -8.55 -3.27 -1.79
C ILE A 110 -9.94 -2.95 -2.33
N ASN A 111 -10.35 -1.68 -2.25
CA ASN A 111 -11.70 -1.22 -2.57
C ASN A 111 -12.79 -2.06 -1.87
N GLY A 112 -12.56 -2.41 -0.60
CA GLY A 112 -13.46 -3.26 0.19
C GLY A 112 -13.49 -4.74 -0.21
N ASN A 113 -12.86 -5.14 -1.32
CA ASN A 113 -12.72 -6.54 -1.72
C ASN A 113 -11.62 -7.21 -0.91
N GLN A 114 -11.87 -8.46 -0.50
CA GLN A 114 -10.93 -9.25 0.28
C GLN A 114 -9.72 -9.65 -0.56
N VAL A 115 -8.52 -9.38 -0.03
CA VAL A 115 -7.24 -9.78 -0.61
C VAL A 115 -6.53 -10.75 0.32
N ASN A 116 -6.46 -10.42 1.62
CA ASN A 116 -5.92 -11.25 2.72
C ASN A 116 -4.58 -11.92 2.40
N LYS A 117 -3.63 -11.14 1.90
CA LYS A 117 -2.30 -11.63 1.51
C LYS A 117 -1.19 -10.85 2.20
N THR A 118 -0.14 -11.57 2.56
CA THR A 118 1.13 -10.98 2.95
C THR A 118 2.01 -10.85 1.71
N ILE A 119 2.49 -9.65 1.41
CA ILE A 119 3.33 -9.41 0.23
C ILE A 119 4.60 -8.63 0.58
N ASN A 120 5.64 -8.83 -0.22
CA ASN A 120 6.80 -7.94 -0.18
C ASN A 120 6.37 -6.55 -0.65
N ALA A 121 6.77 -5.53 0.10
CA ALA A 121 6.49 -4.16 -0.27
C ALA A 121 7.59 -3.21 0.20
N LYS A 122 7.80 -2.16 -0.59
CA LYS A 122 8.61 -1.00 -0.20
C LYS A 122 7.68 0.21 -0.15
N ILE A 123 7.19 0.52 1.05
CA ILE A 123 6.44 1.75 1.33
C ILE A 123 7.41 2.74 1.96
N VAL A 124 7.58 3.89 1.30
CA VAL A 124 8.53 4.91 1.69
C VAL A 124 7.83 6.25 1.84
N ILE A 125 7.93 6.84 3.04
CA ILE A 125 7.49 8.21 3.31
C ILE A 125 8.73 9.08 3.43
N THR A 126 9.02 9.88 2.40
CA THR A 126 10.15 10.81 2.41
C THR A 126 9.71 12.17 2.96
N LYS A 127 10.25 12.55 4.11
CA LYS A 127 9.99 13.86 4.72
C LYS A 127 10.66 14.96 3.89
N ARG A 128 9.90 15.94 3.43
CA ARG A 128 10.40 17.20 2.84
C ARG A 128 10.13 18.36 3.78
N ARG A 129 10.61 19.57 3.44
CA ARG A 129 10.53 20.75 4.33
C ARG A 129 9.10 21.10 4.74
N SER A 130 8.14 21.03 3.81
CA SER A 130 6.75 21.44 4.02
C SER A 130 5.74 20.42 3.45
N THR A 131 6.20 19.22 3.11
CA THR A 131 5.40 18.19 2.44
C THR A 131 6.04 16.82 2.68
N ALA A 132 5.39 15.75 2.22
CA ALA A 132 5.94 14.41 2.16
C ALA A 132 5.73 13.84 0.75
N ARG A 133 6.67 12.99 0.33
CA ARG A 133 6.52 12.13 -0.85
C ARG A 133 6.21 10.72 -0.37
N TYR A 134 5.21 10.10 -0.97
CA TYR A 134 4.79 8.75 -0.62
C TYR A 134 5.05 7.88 -1.83
N THR A 135 5.86 6.85 -1.66
CA THR A 135 6.16 5.90 -2.72
C THR A 135 5.82 4.51 -2.21
N LEU A 136 4.95 3.82 -2.93
CA LEU A 136 4.48 2.48 -2.65
C LEU A 136 4.93 1.58 -3.78
N TYR A 137 5.62 0.51 -3.46
CA TYR A 137 5.95 -0.57 -4.37
C TYR A 137 5.42 -1.87 -3.78
N PHE A 138 4.50 -2.51 -4.48
CA PHE A 138 3.92 -3.80 -4.10
C PHE A 138 4.48 -4.86 -5.05
N GLU A 139 5.22 -5.81 -4.50
CA GLU A 139 5.77 -6.95 -5.21
C GLU A 139 4.85 -8.15 -4.96
N VAL A 140 3.97 -8.42 -5.92
CA VAL A 140 3.01 -9.52 -5.84
C VAL A 140 3.70 -10.85 -6.12
N SER A 141 4.61 -10.85 -7.11
CA SER A 141 5.49 -11.94 -7.46
C SER A 141 6.81 -11.37 -7.96
N LYS A 142 7.80 -12.23 -8.24
CA LYS A 142 9.07 -11.83 -8.88
C LYS A 142 8.87 -11.08 -10.21
N TYR A 143 7.75 -11.30 -10.91
CA TYR A 143 7.47 -10.71 -12.22
C TYR A 143 6.28 -9.74 -12.21
N ASP A 144 5.55 -9.65 -11.08
CA ASP A 144 4.30 -8.91 -10.97
C ASP A 144 4.41 -7.86 -9.88
N TRP A 145 4.40 -6.58 -10.27
CA TRP A 145 4.50 -5.50 -9.31
C TRP A 145 3.68 -4.27 -9.70
N PHE A 146 3.36 -3.47 -8.68
CA PHE A 146 2.71 -2.17 -8.82
C PHE A 146 3.53 -1.10 -8.12
N TYR A 147 3.78 0.00 -8.81
CA TYR A 147 4.48 1.17 -8.31
C TYR A 147 3.56 2.37 -8.32
N ILE A 148 3.45 3.07 -7.20
CA ILE A 148 2.67 4.28 -7.04
C ILE A 148 3.52 5.31 -6.31
N ASP A 149 3.72 6.47 -6.92
CA ASP A 149 4.43 7.58 -6.33
C ASP A 149 3.55 8.82 -6.31
N TYR A 150 3.33 9.35 -5.11
CA TYR A 150 2.60 10.59 -4.91
C TYR A 150 3.53 11.70 -4.41
N TYR A 151 3.56 12.80 -5.15
CA TYR A 151 4.26 14.01 -4.74
C TYR A 151 3.58 15.28 -5.28
N LEU A 152 3.20 16.19 -4.38
CA LEU A 152 2.66 17.52 -4.71
C LEU A 152 1.52 17.48 -5.77
N GLY A 153 0.54 16.61 -5.54
CA GLY A 153 -0.61 16.44 -6.45
C GLY A 153 -0.32 15.60 -7.69
N SER A 154 0.91 15.15 -7.92
CA SER A 154 1.24 14.23 -9.00
C SER A 154 1.20 12.80 -8.49
N VAL A 155 0.32 11.98 -9.05
CA VAL A 155 0.33 10.52 -8.90
C VAL A 155 1.02 9.94 -10.13
N THR A 156 2.13 9.25 -9.93
CA THR A 156 2.94 8.64 -10.99
C THR A 156 3.01 7.15 -10.76
N VAL A 157 2.47 6.37 -11.70
CA VAL A 157 2.26 4.93 -11.51
C VAL A 157 2.86 4.12 -12.63
N ALA A 158 3.29 2.90 -12.32
CA ALA A 158 3.67 1.91 -13.31
C ALA A 158 3.39 0.52 -12.73
N SER A 159 3.23 -0.45 -13.62
CA SER A 159 3.13 -1.86 -13.25
C SER A 159 3.76 -2.72 -14.33
N THR A 160 4.01 -4.00 -14.06
CA THR A 160 4.21 -5.00 -15.11
C THR A 160 2.90 -5.43 -15.78
N ASP A 161 1.74 -5.16 -15.17
CA ASP A 161 0.43 -5.43 -15.77
C ASP A 161 0.15 -4.44 -16.92
N LYS A 162 0.02 -4.97 -18.14
CA LYS A 162 -0.16 -4.16 -19.35
C LYS A 162 -1.50 -3.41 -19.32
N GLU A 163 -2.57 -4.08 -18.91
CA GLU A 163 -3.92 -3.52 -18.85
C GLU A 163 -4.00 -2.35 -17.85
N PHE A 164 -3.42 -2.51 -16.65
CA PHE A 164 -3.29 -1.43 -15.68
C PHE A 164 -2.63 -0.18 -16.29
N ASN A 165 -1.51 -0.37 -17.00
CA ASN A 165 -0.80 0.75 -17.63
C ASN A 165 -1.62 1.42 -18.75
N GLU A 166 -2.36 0.64 -19.54
CA GLU A 166 -3.25 1.14 -20.59
C GLU A 166 -4.42 1.95 -20.00
N ILE A 167 -5.04 1.46 -18.92
CA ILE A 167 -6.10 2.18 -18.19
C ILE A 167 -5.58 3.53 -17.70
N ILE A 168 -4.38 3.57 -17.11
CA ILE A 168 -3.77 4.82 -16.66
C ILE A 168 -3.51 5.78 -17.81
N LYS A 169 -3.01 5.28 -18.95
CA LYS A 169 -2.74 6.10 -20.13
C LYS A 169 -4.02 6.71 -20.69
N GLU A 170 -5.11 5.95 -20.69
CA GLU A 170 -6.38 6.38 -21.27
C GLU A 170 -7.20 7.28 -20.32
N LYS A 171 -7.32 6.89 -19.04
CA LYS A 171 -8.21 7.52 -18.07
C LYS A 171 -7.51 8.49 -17.13
N GLY A 172 -6.23 8.26 -16.82
CA GLY A 172 -5.44 9.12 -15.93
C GLY A 172 -5.48 10.61 -16.31
N PRO A 173 -5.27 10.98 -17.60
CA PRO A 173 -5.38 12.37 -18.04
C PRO A 173 -6.76 12.99 -17.80
N LYS A 174 -7.84 12.21 -17.94
CA LYS A 174 -9.24 12.63 -17.76
C LYS A 174 -9.61 12.88 -16.29
N MET A 175 -8.81 12.40 -15.34
CA MET A 175 -9.02 12.57 -13.89
C MET A 175 -8.24 13.76 -13.28
N THR A 176 -7.56 14.54 -14.12
CA THR A 176 -6.81 15.74 -13.72
C THR A 176 -7.76 16.81 -13.18
N ASN A 177 -7.45 17.39 -12.03
CA ASN A 177 -8.20 18.51 -11.46
C ASN A 177 -7.24 19.52 -10.81
N GLY A 178 -7.19 20.74 -11.33
CA GLY A 178 -6.24 21.76 -10.90
C GLY A 178 -4.80 21.28 -11.00
N LYS A 179 -4.09 21.23 -9.86
CA LYS A 179 -2.71 20.73 -9.79
C LYS A 179 -2.63 19.19 -9.73
N PHE A 180 -3.74 18.51 -9.46
CA PHE A 180 -3.79 17.06 -9.36
C PHE A 180 -3.74 16.42 -10.74
N ARG A 181 -2.87 15.41 -10.91
CA ARG A 181 -2.64 14.72 -12.19
C ARG A 181 -2.19 13.29 -11.96
N ILE A 182 -2.60 12.40 -12.85
CA ILE A 182 -2.17 10.99 -12.88
C ILE A 182 -1.31 10.79 -14.14
N ARG A 183 -0.15 10.16 -14.00
CA ARG A 183 0.82 9.94 -15.08
C ARG A 183 1.44 8.56 -14.98
N THR A 184 1.95 8.06 -16.10
CA THR A 184 2.79 6.85 -16.11
C THR A 184 4.20 7.16 -15.61
N ALA A 185 4.78 6.25 -14.83
CA ALA A 185 6.18 6.26 -14.45
C ALA A 185 7.03 5.64 -15.57
N SER A 186 8.29 6.07 -15.69
CA SER A 186 9.23 5.37 -16.56
C SER A 186 9.84 4.16 -15.83
N PRO A 187 10.24 3.10 -16.55
CA PRO A 187 10.98 1.98 -15.94
C PRO A 187 12.22 2.46 -15.18
N ARG A 188 12.90 3.48 -15.69
CA ARG A 188 14.05 4.11 -15.04
C ARG A 188 13.69 4.72 -13.68
N SER A 189 12.52 5.33 -13.53
CA SER A 189 12.08 5.88 -12.25
C SER A 189 11.88 4.80 -11.20
N VAL A 190 11.28 3.65 -11.59
CA VAL A 190 11.08 2.51 -10.70
C VAL A 190 12.41 1.88 -10.31
N ALA A 191 13.29 1.61 -11.29
CA ALA A 191 14.62 1.06 -11.03
C ALA A 191 15.44 1.96 -10.10
N ASN A 192 15.48 3.27 -10.36
CA ASN A 192 16.17 4.23 -9.50
C ASN A 192 15.62 4.26 -8.07
N PHE A 193 14.32 4.00 -7.88
CA PHE A 193 13.72 3.93 -6.55
C PHE A 193 14.23 2.70 -5.80
N LEU A 194 14.16 1.51 -6.42
CA LEU A 194 14.61 0.25 -5.82
C LEU A 194 16.11 0.28 -5.52
N THR A 195 16.95 0.68 -6.49
CA THR A 195 18.41 0.76 -6.31
C THR A 195 18.83 1.68 -5.14
N LYS A 196 18.09 2.76 -4.87
CA LYS A 196 18.38 3.65 -3.72
C LYS A 196 18.03 3.04 -2.36
N LEU A 197 17.17 2.04 -2.36
CA LEU A 197 16.83 1.28 -1.16
C LEU A 197 17.85 0.19 -0.90
N ASP A 198 18.29 -0.52 -1.95
CA ASP A 198 19.17 -1.70 -1.83
C ASP A 198 20.65 -1.38 -1.56
N ILE A 199 21.15 -0.19 -1.93
CA ILE A 199 22.59 0.16 -1.83
C ILE A 199 23.13 0.23 -0.38
N GLU A 200 22.29 0.10 0.64
CA GLU A 200 22.71 0.38 2.03
C GLU A 200 22.27 -0.66 3.08
N ASP A 201 22.03 -1.91 2.66
CA ASP A 201 22.07 -3.07 3.58
C ASP A 201 23.51 -3.53 3.82
#